data_AF-A0A291MXL9-F1
#
_entry.id   AF-A0A291MXL9-F1
#
_cell.length_a   1.000
_cell.length_b   1.000
_cell.length_c   1.000
_cell.angle_alpha   90.00
_cell.angle_beta   90.00
_cell.angle_gamma   90.00
#
_symmetry.space_group_name_H-M   'P 1'
#
loop_
_entity.id
_entity.type
_entity.pdbx_description
1 polymer ?
#
loop_
_entity_poly.entity_id
_entity_poly.type
_entity_poly.pdbx_seq_one_letter_code
_entity_poly.pdbx_strand_id
1 'polypeptide(L)' 'MDRQLVASSNVASIGYDEASATLEVQFLNGAVYQYFNVGSELYTQLMASPSKGEFLHAYIRNAYPYSRVG' A
#
# COMPACT_ATOMS: atom_id res chain seq x y z
N MET A 1 2.04 10.55 -8.86
CA MET A 1 2.24 9.28 -8.14
C MET A 1 1.96 8.16 -9.13
N ASP A 2 2.96 7.35 -9.42
CA ASP A 2 2.85 6.21 -10.33
C ASP A 2 2.80 4.91 -9.51
N ARG A 3 1.86 4.02 -9.84
CA ARG A 3 1.76 2.71 -9.16
C ARG A 3 2.68 1.71 -9.84
N GLN A 4 3.42 0.98 -9.03
CA GLN A 4 4.22 -0.15 -9.49
C GLN A 4 3.44 -1.45 -9.34
N LEU A 5 3.39 -2.26 -10.41
CA LEU A 5 2.85 -3.62 -10.34
C LEU A 5 3.71 -4.48 -9.42
N VAL A 6 3.07 -5.27 -8.57
CA VAL A 6 3.75 -6.14 -7.62
C VAL A 6 3.30 -7.58 -7.78
N ALA A 7 4.24 -8.51 -7.63
CA ALA A 7 3.92 -9.93 -7.56
C ALA A 7 3.36 -10.25 -6.17
N SER A 8 2.04 -10.34 -6.05
CA SER A 8 1.35 -10.68 -4.79
C SER A 8 0.05 -11.41 -5.10
N SER A 9 -0.36 -12.30 -4.20
CA SER A 9 -1.60 -13.08 -4.33
C SER A 9 -2.87 -12.26 -4.11
N ASN A 10 -2.76 -11.05 -3.56
CA ASN A 10 -3.91 -10.19 -3.23
C ASN A 10 -3.75 -8.73 -3.71
N VAL A 11 -2.52 -8.28 -3.94
CA VAL A 11 -2.22 -6.90 -4.32
C VAL A 11 -1.83 -6.85 -5.80
N ALA A 12 -2.49 -5.99 -6.57
CA ALA A 12 -2.22 -5.77 -7.99
C ALA A 12 -1.09 -4.76 -8.20
N SER A 13 -1.19 -3.62 -7.52
CA SER A 13 -0.22 -2.53 -7.64
C SER A 13 -0.13 -1.72 -6.34
N ILE A 14 1.02 -1.09 -6.12
CA ILE A 14 1.30 -0.23 -4.98
C ILE A 14 1.92 1.06 -5.51
N GLY A 15 1.42 2.21 -5.07
CA GLY A 15 2.04 3.51 -5.27
C GLY A 15 2.36 4.15 -3.93
N TYR A 16 3.38 5.00 -3.90
CA TYR A 16 3.70 5.83 -2.74
C TYR A 16 3.99 7.26 -3.17
N ASP A 17 3.41 8.24 -2.47
CA ASP A 17 3.64 9.66 -2.67
C ASP A 17 4.31 10.24 -1.42
N GLU A 18 5.60 10.56 -1.56
CA GLU A 18 6.41 11.14 -0.51
C GLU A 18 5.93 12.53 -0.09
N ALA A 19 5.36 13.32 -1.02
CA ALA A 19 4.94 14.69 -0.72
C ALA A 19 3.74 14.73 0.23
N SER A 20 2.84 13.75 0.10
CA SER A 20 1.63 13.63 0.94
C SER A 20 1.72 12.51 1.98
N ALA A 21 2.83 11.77 2.04
CA ALA A 21 2.99 10.56 2.85
C ALA A 21 1.81 9.58 2.65
N THR A 22 1.38 9.42 1.40
CA THR A 22 0.21 8.60 1.04
C THR A 22 0.66 7.32 0.35
N LEU A 23 0.24 6.19 0.89
CA LEU A 23 0.41 4.88 0.28
C LEU A 23 -0.90 4.46 -0.39
N GLU A 24 -0.87 4.25 -1.69
CA GLU A 24 -2.00 3.75 -2.46
C GLU A 24 -1.80 2.27 -2.80
N VAL A 25 -2.82 1.46 -2.52
CA VAL A 25 -2.79 0.02 -2.74
C VAL A 25 -4.01 -0.38 -3.55
N GLN A 26 -3.76 -0.97 -4.71
CA GLN A 26 -4.78 -1.57 -5.54
C GLN A 26 -4.76 -3.09 -5.35
N PHE A 27 -5.90 -3.65 -4.97
CA PHE A 27 -6.08 -5.09 -4.84
C PHE A 27 -6.52 -5.72 -6.16
N LEU A 28 -6.27 -7.02 -6.31
CA LEU A 28 -6.65 -7.77 -7.52
C LEU A 28 -8.16 -7.81 -7.77
N ASN A 29 -8.98 -7.57 -6.74
CA ASN A 29 -10.43 -7.45 -6.85
C ASN A 29 -10.91 -6.08 -7.35
N GLY A 30 -9.98 -5.18 -7.71
CA GLY A 30 -10.26 -3.83 -8.20
C GLY A 30 -10.46 -2.78 -7.11
N ALA A 31 -10.47 -3.15 -5.82
CA ALA A 31 -10.56 -2.17 -4.75
C ALA A 31 -9.24 -1.39 -4.61
N VAL A 32 -9.33 -0.07 -4.48
CA VAL A 32 -8.19 0.81 -4.25
C VAL A 32 -8.34 1.46 -2.88
N TYR A 33 -7.27 1.43 -2.09
CA TYR A 33 -7.21 2.05 -0.77
C TYR A 33 -6.02 2.99 -0.70
N GLN A 34 -6.23 4.15 -0.09
CA GLN A 34 -5.18 5.10 0.26
C GLN A 34 -5.00 5.11 1.77
N TYR A 35 -3.78 4.90 2.23
CA TYR A 35 -3.34 5.01 3.61
C TYR A 35 -2.55 6.30 3.77
N PHE A 36 -2.88 7.11 4.76
CA PHE A 36 -2.30 8.43 4.97
C PHE A 36 -1.29 8.41 6.12
N ASN A 37 -0.33 9.34 6.08
CA ASN A 37 0.76 9.48 7.06
C ASN A 37 1.67 8.24 7.14
N VAL A 38 1.77 7.48 6.05
CA VAL A 38 2.67 6.33 5.96
C VAL A 38 4.07 6.84 5.64
N GLY A 39 5.06 6.51 6.46
CA GLY A 39 6.45 6.90 6.22
C GLY A 39 7.08 6.17 5.03
N SER A 40 8.06 6.80 4.38
CA SER A 40 8.77 6.23 3.22
C SER A 40 9.50 4.92 3.56
N GLU A 41 10.03 4.81 4.79
CA GLU A 41 10.64 3.57 5.28
C GLU A 41 9.67 2.39 5.26
N LEU A 42 8.42 2.62 5.65
CA LEU A 42 7.38 1.60 5.67
C LEU A 42 7.02 1.15 4.25
N TYR A 43 7.00 2.09 3.30
CA TYR A 43 6.85 1.77 1.88
C TYR A 43 8.03 0.94 1.36
N THR A 44 9.27 1.30 1.69
CA THR A 44 10.45 0.50 1.31
C THR A 44 10.38 -0.92 1.88
N GLN A 45 10.00 -1.07 3.15
CA GLN A 45 9.81 -2.38 3.79
C GLN A 45 8.69 -3.18 3.14
N LEU A 46 7.56 -2.53 2.82
CA LEU A 46 6.47 -3.16 2.08
C LEU A 46 6.95 -3.66 0.71
N MET A 47 7.71 -2.84 -0.02
CA MET A 47 8.26 -3.21 -1.34
C MET A 47 9.32 -4.31 -1.26
N ALA A 48 10.06 -4.42 -0.16
CA ALA A 48 10.99 -5.52 0.09
C ALA A 48 10.32 -6.81 0.60
N SER A 49 9.12 -6.72 1.21
CA SER A 49 8.44 -7.88 1.81
C SER A 49 8.06 -8.96 0.77
N PRO A 50 8.25 -10.26 1.05
CA PRO A 50 7.81 -11.34 0.16
C PRO A 50 6.28 -11.43 0.05
N SER A 51 5.54 -10.95 1.08
CA SER A 51 4.08 -11.00 1.14
C SER A 51 3.52 -9.60 1.41
N LYS A 52 3.11 -8.91 0.33
CA LYS A 52 2.56 -7.54 0.42
C LYS A 52 1.28 -7.50 1.25
N GLY A 53 0.40 -8.49 1.06
CA GLY A 53 -0.89 -8.56 1.74
C GLY A 53 -0.74 -8.78 3.25
N GLU A 54 0.17 -9.66 3.65
CA GLU A 54 0.45 -9.92 5.07
C GLU A 54 1.09 -8.71 5.74
N PHE A 55 2.08 -8.08 5.09
CA PHE A 55 2.71 -6.86 5.61
C PHE A 55 1.69 -5.73 5.79
N LEU A 56 0.82 -5.51 4.80
CA LEU A 56 -0.26 -4.53 4.90
C LEU A 56 -1.18 -4.84 6.08
N HIS A 57 -1.57 -6.10 6.27
CA HIS A 57 -2.44 -6.48 7.38
C HIS A 57 -1.78 -6.28 8.75
N ALA A 58 -0.51 -6.64 8.88
CA ALA A 58 0.24 -6.58 10.13
C ALA A 58 0.62 -5.16 10.55
N TYR A 59 1.09 -4.33 9.60
CA TYR A 59 1.72 -3.05 9.91
C TYR A 59 0.93 -1.82 9.48
N ILE A 60 -0.01 -1.95 8.53
CA ILE A 60 -0.63 -0.78 7.90
C ILE A 60 -2.13 -0.68 8.18
N ARG A 61 -2.85 -1.79 8.01
CA ARG A 61 -4.33 -1.84 7.98
C ARG A 61 -5.01 -1.23 9.20
N ASN A 62 -4.47 -1.47 10.39
CA ASN A 62 -5.04 -0.99 11.66
C ASN A 62 -4.22 0.14 12.29
N ALA A 63 -3.08 0.50 11.70
CA ALA A 63 -2.16 1.49 12.25
C ALA A 63 -2.32 2.88 11.63
N TYR A 64 -2.81 2.96 10.39
CA TYR A 64 -2.90 4.21 9.65
C TYR A 64 -4.34 4.54 9.23
N PRO A 65 -4.74 5.82 9.24
CA PRO A 65 -5.97 6.27 8.64
C PRO A 65 -6.00 5.90 7.16
N TYR A 66 -7.14 5.40 6.69
CA TYR A 66 -7.29 5.01 5.29
C TYR A 66 -8.64 5.43 4.73
N SER A 67 -8.66 5.62 3.41
CA SER A 67 -9.88 5.83 2.63
C SER A 67 -9.91 4.89 1.44
N ARG A 68 -11.10 4.45 1.06
CA ARG A 68 -11.29 3.70 -0.18
C ARG A 68 -11.50 4.68 -1.32
N VAL A 69 -10.71 4.53 -2.38
CA VAL A 69 -10.85 5.29 -3.62
C VAL A 69 -11.80 4.52 -4.55
N GLY A 70 -12.80 5.21 -5.07
CA GLY A 70 -13.86 4.64 -5.92
C GLY A 70 -14.17 5.56 -7.09
#